data_AF-A0A3A9VAB7-F1
#
_entry.id   AF-A0A3A9VAB7-F1
#
_cell.length_a   1.000
_cell.length_b   1.000
_cell.length_c   1.000
_cell.angle_alpha   90.00
_cell.angle_beta   90.00
_cell.angle_gamma   90.00
#
_symmetry.space_group_name_H-M   'P 1'
#
loop_
_entity.id
_entity.type
_entity.pdbx_description
1 polymer ?
#
loop_
_entity_poly.entity_id
_entity_poly.type
_entity_poly.pdbx_seq_one_letter_code
_entity_poly.pdbx_strand_id
1 'polypeptide(L)' 'MPERLNRIKEILVIQDVSQKDLAKRLGKNPNTIASICNNKSQPHLKDLKLIAEILDVDIRELLVPTKSN' A
#
# COMPACT_ATOMS: atom_id res chain seq x y z
N MET A 1 0.96 -0.53 19.84
CA MET A 1 1.49 -0.67 18.46
C MET A 1 0.35 -0.35 17.51
N PRO A 2 0.50 0.55 16.53
CA PRO A 2 -0.56 0.80 15.56
C PRO A 2 -0.93 -0.52 14.86
N GLU A 3 -2.22 -0.77 14.73
CA GLU A 3 -2.74 -1.96 14.07
C GLU A 3 -2.28 -1.98 12.60
N ARG A 4 -1.72 -3.11 12.17
CA ARG A 4 -1.23 -3.30 10.80
C ARG A 4 -2.41 -3.76 9.94
N LEU A 5 -3.05 -2.83 9.24
CA LEU A 5 -4.21 -3.10 8.39
C LEU A 5 -3.81 -3.35 6.93
N ASN A 6 -2.82 -2.62 6.43
CA ASN A 6 -2.29 -2.80 5.08
C ASN A 6 -0.87 -3.36 5.10
N ARG A 7 -0.53 -4.07 4.03
CA ARG A 7 0.80 -4.65 3.78
C ARG A 7 1.43 -4.15 2.49
N ILE A 8 1.04 -2.96 2.04
CA ILE A 8 1.55 -2.33 0.81
C ILE A 8 3.08 -2.27 0.80
N LYS A 9 3.71 -1.97 1.94
CA LYS A 9 5.18 -1.94 2.05
C LYS A 9 5.84 -3.29 1.73
N GLU A 10 5.21 -4.41 2.09
CA GLU A 10 5.75 -5.74 1.77
C GLU A 10 5.69 -6.00 0.27
N ILE A 11 4.55 -5.68 -0.37
CA ILE A 11 4.37 -5.85 -1.81
C ILE A 11 5.37 -4.97 -2.58
N LEU A 12 5.59 -3.73 -2.14
CA LEU A 12 6.61 -2.85 -2.72
C LEU A 12 8.02 -3.45 -2.65
N VAL A 13 8.37 -4.09 -1.53
CA VAL A 13 9.66 -4.76 -1.37
C VAL A 13 9.76 -6.01 -2.25
N ILE A 14 8.70 -6.81 -2.35
CA ILE A 14 8.65 -8.01 -3.19
C ILE A 14 8.81 -7.65 -4.68
N GLN A 15 8.25 -6.52 -5.11
CA GLN A 15 8.29 -6.07 -6.50
C GLN A 15 9.45 -5.12 -6.83
N ASP A 16 10.34 -4.85 -5.87
CA ASP A 16 11.43 -3.87 -5.99
C ASP A 16 10.97 -2.46 -6.46
N VAL A 17 9.80 -2.03 -5.97
CA VAL A 17 9.22 -0.71 -6.26
C VAL A 17 9.45 0.24 -5.10
N SER A 18 10.04 1.41 -5.36
CA SER A 18 10.25 2.40 -4.32
C SER A 18 8.96 3.14 -3.94
N GLN A 19 8.86 3.59 -2.68
CA GLN A 19 7.73 4.44 -2.24
C GLN A 19 7.62 5.75 -3.04
N LYS A 20 8.76 6.26 -3.53
CA LYS A 20 8.80 7.46 -4.36
C LYS A 20 8.18 7.20 -5.73
N ASP A 21 8.44 6.03 -6.32
CA ASP A 21 7.85 5.63 -7.60
C ASP A 21 6.34 5.44 -7.48
N LEU A 22 5.88 4.78 -6.42
CA LEU A 22 4.45 4.64 -6.15
C LEU A 22 3.78 6.02 -5.97
N ALA A 23 4.41 6.93 -5.21
CA ALA A 23 3.92 8.29 -5.02
C ALA A 23 3.81 9.07 -6.34
N LYS A 24 4.81 8.94 -7.21
CA LYS A 24 4.81 9.54 -8.54
C LYS A 24 3.69 8.98 -9.41
N ARG A 25 3.48 7.66 -9.44
CA ARG A 25 2.43 7.01 -10.23
C ARG A 25 1.02 7.35 -9.73
N LEU A 26 0.85 7.52 -8.42
CA LEU A 26 -0.42 7.95 -7.81
C LEU A 26 -0.67 9.46 -7.87
N GLY A 27 0.33 10.26 -8.25
CA GLY A 27 0.26 11.73 -8.17
C GLY A 27 0.08 12.24 -6.74
N LYS A 28 0.60 11.51 -5.73
CA LYS A 28 0.46 11.85 -4.31
C LYS A 28 1.79 12.27 -3.69
N ASN A 29 1.70 13.00 -2.57
CA ASN A 29 2.88 13.38 -1.81
C ASN A 29 3.62 12.13 -1.28
N PRO A 30 4.95 12.02 -1.45
CA PRO A 30 5.75 10.93 -0.91
C PRO A 30 5.55 10.68 0.60
N ASN A 31 5.32 11.75 1.38
CA ASN A 31 5.08 11.63 2.83
C ASN A 31 3.74 10.93 3.14
N THR A 32 2.72 11.12 2.30
CA THR A 32 1.43 10.45 2.42
C THR A 32 1.60 8.95 2.13
N ILE A 33 2.30 8.60 1.05
CA ILE A 33 2.57 7.20 0.71
C ILE A 33 3.44 6.52 1.77
N ALA A 34 4.45 7.21 2.30
CA ALA A 34 5.27 6.71 3.39
C ALA A 34 4.43 6.48 4.67
N SER A 35 3.47 7.37 4.98
CA SER A 35 2.55 7.19 6.10
C SER A 35 1.63 5.98 5.89
N ILE A 36 1.13 5.77 4.67
CA ILE A 36 0.34 4.60 4.29
C ILE A 36 1.15 3.30 4.44
N CYS A 37 2.35 3.26 3.87
CA CYS A 37 3.23 2.09 3.92
C CYS A 37 3.65 1.73 5.35
N ASN A 38 3.74 2.71 6.24
CA ASN A 38 4.07 2.50 7.65
C ASN A 38 2.82 2.37 8.54
N ASN A 39 1.62 2.18 7.97
CA ASN A 39 0.35 2.04 8.67
C ASN A 39 0.01 3.22 9.62
N LYS A 40 0.61 4.40 9.41
CA LYS A 40 0.27 5.63 10.16
C LYS A 40 -1.06 6.22 9.69
N SER A 41 -1.39 6.03 8.42
CA SER A 41 -2.65 6.44 7.79
C SER A 41 -3.11 5.32 6.87
N GLN A 42 -4.42 5.15 6.69
CA GLN A 42 -4.93 4.12 5.78
C GLN A 42 -5.31 4.75 4.43
N PRO A 43 -5.06 4.06 3.30
CA PRO A 43 -5.54 4.51 2.01
C PRO A 43 -7.06 4.37 1.97
N HIS A 44 -7.75 5.29 1.29
CA HIS A 44 -9.15 5.06 0.97
C HIS A 44 -9.28 3.94 -0.08
N LEU A 45 -10.46 3.31 -0.15
CA LEU A 45 -10.69 2.19 -1.07
C LEU A 45 -10.34 2.50 -2.54
N LYS A 46 -10.59 3.73 -2.98
CA LYS A 46 -10.21 4.19 -4.34
C LYS A 46 -8.70 4.19 -4.54
N ASP A 47 -7.95 4.67 -3.54
CA ASP A 47 -6.48 4.68 -3.59
C ASP A 47 -5.92 3.26 -3.53
N LEU A 48 -6.53 2.41 -2.70
CA LEU A 48 -6.14 1.01 -2.58
C LEU A 48 -6.31 0.27 -3.91
N LYS A 49 -7.42 0.52 -4.64
CA LYS A 49 -7.65 0.00 -5.98
C LYS A 49 -6.59 0.48 -6.97
N LEU A 50 -6.28 1.78 -6.97
CA LEU A 50 -5.25 2.36 -7.84
C LEU A 50 -3.86 1.77 -7.54
N ILE A 51 -3.52 1.56 -6.27
CA ILE A 51 -2.27 0.91 -5.87
C ILE A 51 -2.23 -0.52 -6.41
N ALA A 52 -3.32 -1.27 -6.29
CA ALA A 52 -3.41 -2.64 -6.80
C ALA A 52 -3.22 -2.69 -8.32
N GLU A 53 -3.84 -1.77 -9.05
CA GLU A 53 -3.68 -1.63 -10.51
C GLU A 53 -2.25 -1.23 -10.90
N ILE A 54 -1.60 -0.33 -10.16
CA ILE A 54 -0.22 0.12 -10.42
C ILE A 54 0.79 -1.00 -10.18
N LEU A 55 0.55 -1.82 -9.16
CA LEU A 55 1.41 -2.92 -8.74
C LEU A 55 1.04 -4.26 -9.41
N ASP A 56 -0.02 -4.28 -10.23
CA ASP A 56 -0.52 -5.49 -10.90
C ASP A 56 -0.75 -6.66 -9.93
N VAL A 57 -1.48 -6.39 -8.83
CA VAL A 57 -1.84 -7.38 -7.80
C VAL A 57 -3.33 -7.33 -7.48
N ASP A 58 -3.85 -8.37 -6.85
CA ASP A 58 -5.21 -8.31 -6.30
C ASP A 58 -5.26 -7.32 -5.12
N ILE A 59 -6.32 -6.52 -5.05
CA ILE A 59 -6.52 -5.53 -3.97
C ILE A 59 -6.46 -6.16 -2.57
N ARG A 60 -6.82 -7.43 -2.43
CA ARG A 60 -6.76 -8.20 -1.16
C ARG A 60 -5.32 -8.46 -0.72
N GLU A 61 -4.37 -8.57 -1.65
CA GLU A 61 -2.96 -8.77 -1.32
C GLU A 61 -2.34 -7.56 -0.61
N LEU A 62 -2.93 -6.38 -0.79
CA LEU A 62 -2.50 -5.15 -0.12
C LEU A 62 -2.97 -5.06 1.34
N LEU A 63 -3.85 -5.95 1.78
CA LEU A 63 -4.45 -5.96 3.12
C LEU A 63 -3.89 -7.09 3.98
N VAL A 64 -3.88 -6.88 5.29
CA VAL A 64 -3.59 -7.95 6.25
C VAL A 64 -4.86 -8.79 6.42
N PRO A 65 -4.80 -10.12 6.24
CA PRO A 65 -5.95 -10.99 6.48
C PRO A 65 -6.41 -10.90 7.94
N THR A 66 -7.72 -10.78 8.14
CA THR A 66 -8.32 -10.77 9.50
C THR A 66 -8.40 -12.17 10.11
N LYS A 67 -8.25 -13.22 9.30
CA LYS A 67 -8.22 -14.62 9.70
C LYS A 67 -7.08 -15.33 8.98
N SER A 68 -6.32 -16.13 9.72
CA SER A 68 -5.37 -17.09 9.16
C SER A 68 -6.17 -18.35 8.79
N ASN A 69 -6.67 -18.41 7.56
CA ASN A 69 -7.19 -19.65 6.98
C ASN A 69 -6.05 -20.41 6.30
#